data_AF-A0A3D0YQ66-F1
#
_entry.id   AF-A0A3D0YQ66-F1
#
_cell.length_a   1.000
_cell.length_b   1.000
_cell.length_c   1.000
_cell.angle_alpha   90.00
_cell.angle_beta   90.00
_cell.angle_gamma   90.00
#
_symmetry.space_group_name_H-M   'P 1'
#
loop_
_entity.id
_entity.type
_entity.pdbx_description
1 polymer ?
#
loop_
_entity_poly.entity_id
_entity_poly.type
_entity_poly.pdbx_seq_one_letter_code
_entity_poly.pdbx_strand_id
1 'polypeptide(L)'
;MLPSATPFDQIIPTYPLTEAGPIPTACDPEGVYPYTSFTQTAEQSEQKSYRCVRLENEHLVAVVCPDTGGRLISLKTKNPDGSQTETLFDSGVVRPVRILPRGAFIGGGIELSFPISHTPSLLEKVHCEHGTEKGRAFVRFGEREL
;
A
#
# COMPACT_ATOMS: atom_id res chain seq x y z
N MET A 1 -14.82 -22.73 3.56
CA MET A 1 -13.98 -22.19 4.67
C MET A 1 -14.63 -20.91 5.20
N LEU A 2 -14.71 -20.67 6.52
CA LEU A 2 -15.21 -19.38 7.04
C LEU A 2 -14.23 -18.25 6.69
N PRO A 3 -14.71 -17.05 6.30
CA PRO A 3 -13.83 -15.95 5.98
C PRO A 3 -13.03 -15.51 7.22
N SER A 4 -11.76 -15.15 7.01
CA SER A 4 -10.84 -14.75 8.08
C SER A 4 -9.98 -13.56 7.69
N ALA A 5 -9.55 -12.78 8.68
CA ALA A 5 -8.61 -11.67 8.53
C ALA A 5 -7.46 -11.84 9.54
N THR A 6 -6.24 -12.06 9.06
CA THR A 6 -5.09 -12.42 9.90
C THR A 6 -3.92 -11.47 9.64
N PRO A 7 -3.35 -10.82 10.68
CA PRO A 7 -2.20 -9.93 10.54
C PRO A 7 -0.91 -10.73 10.38
N PHE A 8 0.04 -10.17 9.63
CA PHE A 8 1.39 -10.71 9.50
C PHE A 8 2.36 -9.60 9.04
N ASP A 9 3.65 -9.84 9.22
CA ASP A 9 4.70 -8.98 8.67
C ASP A 9 5.24 -9.57 7.36
N GLN A 10 5.37 -8.72 6.34
CA GLN A 10 5.94 -9.08 5.05
C GLN A 10 7.22 -8.30 4.81
N ILE A 11 8.31 -9.01 4.53
CA ILE A 11 9.55 -8.38 4.08
C ILE A 11 9.44 -8.09 2.57
N ILE A 12 9.60 -6.82 2.20
CA ILE A 12 9.52 -6.38 0.79
C ILE A 12 10.78 -5.57 0.46
N PRO A 13 11.52 -5.90 -0.63
CA PRO A 13 12.61 -5.07 -1.12
C PRO A 13 12.10 -3.66 -1.43
N THR A 14 12.64 -2.66 -0.74
CA THR A 14 12.20 -1.28 -0.79
C THR A 14 13.34 -0.39 -1.22
N TYR A 15 13.10 0.51 -2.16
CA TYR A 15 14.13 1.43 -2.63
C TYR A 15 14.03 2.76 -1.86
N PRO A 16 15.09 3.15 -1.13
CA PRO A 16 15.12 4.42 -0.41
C PRO A 16 14.88 5.64 -1.31
N LEU A 17 14.24 6.66 -0.76
CA LEU A 17 13.92 7.92 -1.42
C LEU A 17 14.84 9.04 -0.97
N THR A 18 15.12 9.99 -1.86
CA THR A 18 15.74 11.27 -1.54
C THR A 18 14.67 12.37 -1.52
N GLU A 19 14.53 13.07 -0.40
CA GLU A 19 13.61 14.20 -0.26
C GLU A 19 13.97 15.34 -1.22
N ALA A 20 12.97 16.13 -1.62
CA ALA A 20 13.16 17.28 -2.51
C ALA A 20 13.92 18.44 -1.84
N GLY A 21 13.91 18.49 -0.50
CA GLY A 21 14.58 19.51 0.29
C GLY A 21 13.72 19.98 1.47
N PRO A 22 14.19 21.00 2.21
CA PRO A 22 13.55 21.44 3.45
C PRO A 22 12.44 22.49 3.24
N ILE A 23 12.20 22.95 2.01
CA ILE A 23 11.21 23.99 1.72
C ILE A 23 9.82 23.36 1.86
N PRO A 24 8.92 23.91 2.70
CA PRO A 24 7.55 23.41 2.79
C PRO A 24 6.83 23.47 1.45
N THR A 25 6.07 22.43 1.12
CA THR A 25 5.30 22.29 -0.13
C THR A 25 4.07 23.21 -0.21
N ALA A 26 4.01 24.27 0.61
CA ALA A 26 2.96 25.27 0.55
C ALA A 26 3.12 26.10 -0.74
N CYS A 27 2.06 26.14 -1.55
CA CYS A 27 2.07 26.79 -2.87
C CYS A 27 3.10 26.18 -3.86
N ASP A 28 3.51 24.93 -3.65
CA ASP A 28 4.35 24.19 -4.58
C ASP A 28 3.47 23.45 -5.62
N PRO A 29 3.59 23.72 -6.93
CA PRO A 29 2.83 23.00 -7.96
C PRO A 29 3.19 21.52 -8.05
N GLU A 30 4.36 21.11 -7.56
CA GLU A 30 4.87 19.72 -7.60
C GLU A 30 4.73 19.00 -6.25
N GLY A 31 4.00 19.61 -5.30
CA GLY A 31 3.84 19.09 -3.95
C GLY A 31 2.43 19.26 -3.41
N VAL A 32 2.18 18.59 -2.28
CA VAL A 32 0.94 18.74 -1.51
C VAL A 32 1.32 19.00 -0.06
N TYR A 33 1.05 20.21 0.43
CA TYR A 33 1.24 20.53 1.84
C TYR A 33 0.31 19.69 2.73
N PRO A 34 0.78 19.17 3.88
CA PRO A 34 2.10 19.35 4.49
C PRO A 34 3.13 18.26 4.14
N TYR A 35 2.88 17.46 3.11
CA TYR A 35 3.71 16.30 2.80
C TYR A 35 5.02 16.66 2.09
N THR A 36 6.07 15.91 2.41
CA THR A 36 7.36 15.95 1.71
C THR A 36 7.22 15.33 0.31
N SER A 37 7.76 16.02 -0.70
CA SER A 37 7.96 15.49 -2.05
C SER A 37 9.38 14.89 -2.20
N PHE A 38 9.56 14.04 -3.21
CA PHE A 38 10.80 13.29 -3.43
C PHE A 38 11.36 13.50 -4.84
N THR A 39 12.68 13.42 -4.97
CA THR A 39 13.40 13.69 -6.22
C THR A 39 14.14 12.49 -6.80
N GLN A 40 14.53 11.52 -5.97
CA GLN A 40 15.28 10.36 -6.44
C GLN A 40 14.83 9.10 -5.70
N THR A 41 14.99 7.98 -6.38
CA THR A 41 14.84 6.63 -5.85
C THR A 41 16.19 5.95 -6.00
N ALA A 42 16.71 5.34 -4.94
CA ALA A 42 18.00 4.67 -4.95
C ALA A 42 18.06 3.56 -6.02
N GLU A 43 19.27 3.17 -6.41
CA GLU A 43 19.49 2.03 -7.34
C GLU A 43 19.45 0.67 -6.64
N GLN A 44 19.73 0.64 -5.34
CA GLN A 44 19.73 -0.57 -4.52
C GLN A 44 18.55 -0.55 -3.56
N SER A 45 17.96 -1.73 -3.33
CA SER A 45 16.88 -1.90 -2.36
C SER A 45 17.44 -2.35 -1.01
N GLU A 46 16.67 -2.08 0.04
CA GLU A 46 16.82 -2.60 1.38
C GLU A 46 15.63 -3.49 1.75
N GLN A 47 15.86 -4.48 2.62
CA GLN A 47 14.79 -5.34 3.12
C GLN A 47 14.03 -4.59 4.22
N LYS A 48 12.76 -4.27 3.97
CA LYS A 48 11.91 -3.56 4.94
C LYS A 48 10.70 -4.41 5.30
N SER A 49 10.36 -4.41 6.59
CA SER A 49 9.17 -5.08 7.10
C SER A 49 7.94 -4.18 6.98
N TYR A 50 6.86 -4.74 6.43
CA TYR A 50 5.56 -4.08 6.27
C TYR A 50 4.49 -4.86 7.02
N ARG A 51 3.65 -4.13 7.76
CA ARG A 51 2.45 -4.71 8.35
C ARG A 51 1.46 -5.02 7.24
N CYS A 52 0.95 -6.24 7.22
CA CYS A 52 -0.05 -6.71 6.27
C CYS A 52 -1.20 -7.40 6.99
N VAL A 53 -2.37 -7.41 6.34
CA VAL A 53 -3.54 -8.18 6.77
C VAL A 53 -4.00 -9.05 5.61
N ARG A 54 -4.01 -10.37 5.83
CA ARG A 54 -4.52 -11.35 4.88
C ARG A 54 -6.01 -11.55 5.11
N LEU A 55 -6.84 -11.18 4.14
CA LEU A 55 -8.27 -11.47 4.09
C LEU A 55 -8.52 -12.67 3.17
N GLU A 56 -9.11 -13.74 3.70
CA GLU A 56 -9.18 -15.01 2.98
C GLU A 56 -10.55 -15.68 3.13
N ASN A 57 -11.05 -16.28 2.05
CA ASN A 57 -12.22 -17.15 2.06
C ASN A 57 -12.00 -18.36 1.13
N GLU A 58 -13.08 -19.06 0.75
CA GLU A 58 -13.00 -20.24 -0.12
C GLU A 58 -12.55 -19.95 -1.56
N HIS A 59 -12.73 -18.71 -2.04
CA HIS A 59 -12.53 -18.34 -3.43
C HIS A 59 -11.32 -17.43 -3.66
N LEU A 60 -10.88 -16.68 -2.64
CA LEU A 60 -9.82 -15.71 -2.81
C LEU A 60 -8.98 -15.49 -1.55
N VAL A 61 -7.81 -14.90 -1.78
CA VAL A 61 -6.91 -14.33 -0.78
C VAL A 61 -6.58 -12.90 -1.19
N ALA A 62 -6.82 -11.94 -0.32
CA ALA A 62 -6.48 -10.53 -0.51
C ALA A 62 -5.48 -10.10 0.57
N VAL A 63 -4.48 -9.29 0.22
CA VAL A 63 -3.49 -8.77 1.17
C VAL A 63 -3.51 -7.25 1.16
N VAL A 64 -3.92 -6.66 2.28
CA VAL A 64 -3.91 -5.21 2.51
C VAL A 64 -2.64 -4.84 3.25
N CYS A 65 -1.96 -3.77 2.84
CA CYS A 65 -0.75 -3.23 3.46
C CYS A 65 -1.01 -1.82 4.02
N PRO A 66 -1.38 -1.70 5.31
CA PRO A 66 -1.54 -0.41 5.98
C PRO A 66 -0.30 0.48 5.96
N ASP A 67 0.88 -0.08 5.75
CA ASP A 67 2.14 0.69 5.70
C ASP A 67 2.41 1.32 4.32
N THR A 68 1.44 1.24 3.39
CA THR A 68 1.46 1.85 2.05
C THR A 68 0.13 2.54 1.72
N GLY A 69 -0.39 3.35 2.64
CA GLY A 69 -1.69 4.02 2.48
C GLY A 69 -2.90 3.07 2.48
N GLY A 70 -2.73 1.82 2.96
CA GLY A 70 -3.77 0.79 2.94
C GLY A 70 -3.97 0.11 1.57
N ARG A 71 -2.96 0.16 0.69
CA ARG A 71 -2.98 -0.51 -0.61
C ARG A 71 -3.31 -2.00 -0.50
N LEU A 72 -4.15 -2.49 -1.41
CA LEU A 72 -4.30 -3.94 -1.64
C LEU A 72 -3.15 -4.40 -2.53
N ILE A 73 -2.14 -5.05 -1.94
CA ILE A 73 -0.90 -5.41 -2.65
C ILE A 73 -0.98 -6.76 -3.38
N SER A 74 -1.95 -7.61 -3.06
CA SER A 74 -2.17 -8.91 -3.72
C SER A 74 -3.64 -9.30 -3.67
N LEU A 75 -4.14 -9.90 -4.76
CA LEU A 75 -5.46 -10.51 -4.84
C LEU A 75 -5.38 -11.79 -5.66
N LYS A 76 -5.39 -12.93 -4.97
CA LYS A 76 -5.30 -14.25 -5.60
C LYS A 76 -6.65 -14.94 -5.64
N THR A 77 -7.02 -15.47 -6.80
CA THR A 77 -8.16 -16.38 -6.93
C THR A 77 -7.72 -17.82 -6.68
N LYS A 78 -8.53 -18.58 -5.93
CA LYS A 78 -8.32 -20.00 -5.69
C LYS A 78 -8.98 -20.82 -6.79
N ASN A 79 -8.20 -21.61 -7.50
CA ASN A 79 -8.65 -22.45 -8.60
C ASN A 79 -9.21 -23.79 -8.08
N PRO A 80 -10.05 -24.50 -8.86
CA PRO A 80 -10.59 -25.80 -8.46
C PRO A 80 -9.54 -26.87 -8.17
N ASP A 81 -8.34 -26.76 -8.78
CA ASP A 81 -7.21 -27.66 -8.57
C ASP A 81 -6.39 -27.33 -7.30
N GLY A 82 -6.79 -26.32 -6.54
CA GLY A 82 -6.12 -25.85 -5.33
C GLY A 82 -5.00 -24.84 -5.56
N SER A 83 -4.65 -24.53 -6.81
CA SER A 83 -3.67 -23.49 -7.14
C SER A 83 -4.24 -22.08 -6.90
N GLN A 84 -3.35 -21.10 -6.80
CA GLN A 84 -3.72 -19.69 -6.63
C GLN A 84 -3.13 -18.85 -7.77
N THR A 85 -3.97 -18.04 -8.41
CA THR A 85 -3.55 -17.14 -9.50
C THR A 85 -3.61 -15.69 -9.03
N GLU A 86 -2.49 -14.97 -9.11
CA GLU A 86 -2.46 -13.53 -8.85
C GLU A 86 -3.24 -12.79 -9.94
N THR A 87 -4.14 -11.90 -9.51
CA THR A 87 -5.04 -11.15 -10.41
C THR A 87 -4.57 -9.72 -10.62
N LEU A 88 -3.71 -9.20 -9.73
CA LEU A 88 -3.18 -7.85 -9.81
C LEU A 88 -1.76 -7.85 -10.37
N PHE A 89 -1.34 -6.72 -10.94
CA PHE A 89 0.07 -6.49 -11.19
C PHE A 89 0.81 -6.38 -9.85
N ASP A 90 1.75 -7.29 -9.60
CA ASP A 90 2.67 -7.25 -8.47
C ASP A 90 4.10 -7.14 -9.01
N SER A 91 4.80 -6.07 -8.62
CA SER A 91 6.20 -5.88 -8.99
C SER A 91 7.17 -6.64 -8.07
N GLY A 92 6.68 -7.16 -6.94
CA GLY A 92 7.47 -7.83 -5.90
C GLY A 92 8.34 -6.88 -5.08
N VAL A 93 8.27 -5.56 -5.32
CA VAL A 93 9.12 -4.54 -4.68
C VAL A 93 8.33 -3.27 -4.39
N VAL A 94 8.84 -2.47 -3.44
CA VAL A 94 8.42 -1.08 -3.27
C VAL A 94 9.47 -0.20 -3.93
N ARG A 95 9.24 0.17 -5.19
CA ARG A 95 10.11 1.07 -5.96
C ARG A 95 9.34 2.31 -6.41
N PRO A 96 9.40 3.40 -5.63
CA PRO A 96 8.75 4.64 -6.01
C PRO A 96 9.29 5.22 -7.32
N VAL A 97 8.41 5.81 -8.12
CA VAL A 97 8.73 6.53 -9.36
C VAL A 97 8.20 7.95 -9.30
N ARG A 98 8.83 8.84 -10.09
CA ARG A 98 8.56 10.27 -10.09
C ARG A 98 7.24 10.63 -10.77
N ILE A 99 6.14 10.45 -10.03
CA ILE A 99 4.79 10.84 -10.42
C ILE A 99 4.16 11.62 -9.25
N LEU A 100 3.39 12.66 -9.57
CA LEU A 100 2.61 13.45 -8.62
C LEU A 100 1.65 12.59 -7.77
N PRO A 101 1.28 13.03 -6.55
CA PRO A 101 1.49 14.38 -6.01
C PRO A 101 2.79 14.59 -5.23
N ARG A 102 3.54 13.52 -4.90
CA ARG A 102 4.74 13.60 -4.06
C ARG A 102 6.03 13.17 -4.77
N GLY A 103 5.96 12.87 -6.06
CA GLY A 103 7.13 12.38 -6.82
C GLY A 103 7.57 10.97 -6.40
N ALA A 104 6.68 10.16 -5.82
CA ALA A 104 7.01 8.86 -5.23
C ALA A 104 5.89 7.82 -5.35
N PHE A 105 5.26 7.74 -6.52
CA PHE A 105 4.21 6.77 -6.79
C PHE A 105 4.76 5.34 -6.80
N ILE A 106 4.03 4.38 -6.22
CA ILE A 106 4.33 2.94 -6.31
C ILE A 106 3.30 2.28 -7.24
N GLY A 107 3.77 1.52 -8.23
CA GLY A 107 2.90 0.75 -9.12
C GLY A 107 2.48 -0.61 -8.54
N GLY A 108 1.36 -1.14 -9.04
CA GLY A 108 0.84 -2.47 -8.67
C GLY A 108 -0.19 -2.48 -7.55
N GLY A 109 -0.93 -3.57 -7.44
CA GLY A 109 -2.04 -3.68 -6.50
C GLY A 109 -3.24 -2.77 -6.83
N ILE A 110 -4.07 -2.49 -5.83
CA ILE A 110 -5.16 -1.50 -5.88
C ILE A 110 -4.87 -0.40 -4.86
N GLU A 111 -4.72 0.82 -5.36
CA GLU A 111 -4.58 2.04 -4.55
C GLU A 111 -5.95 2.60 -4.17
N LEU A 112 -6.10 3.01 -2.92
CA LEU A 112 -7.22 3.87 -2.50
C LEU A 112 -6.75 5.31 -2.47
N SER A 113 -7.28 6.14 -3.35
CA SER A 113 -6.94 7.56 -3.42
C SER A 113 -8.05 8.46 -2.91
N PHE A 114 -7.74 9.30 -1.93
CA PHE A 114 -8.61 10.35 -1.41
C PHE A 114 -7.75 11.34 -0.63
N PRO A 115 -8.03 12.66 -0.66
CA PRO A 115 -8.93 13.37 -1.56
C PRO A 115 -8.28 13.67 -2.93
N ILE A 116 -6.99 13.40 -3.09
CA ILE A 116 -6.22 13.60 -4.31
C ILE A 116 -5.86 12.23 -4.91
N SER A 117 -5.84 12.14 -6.24
CA SER A 117 -5.45 10.93 -6.99
C SER A 117 -4.23 11.23 -7.87
N HIS A 118 -3.10 10.55 -7.71
CA HIS A 118 -2.75 9.52 -6.70
C HIS A 118 -2.73 10.06 -5.26
N THR A 119 -2.85 9.19 -4.24
CA THR A 119 -2.94 9.65 -2.85
C THR A 119 -1.63 10.25 -2.35
N PRO A 120 -1.66 11.41 -1.67
CA PRO A 120 -0.51 11.92 -0.94
C PRO A 120 -0.05 10.96 0.16
N SER A 121 -0.92 10.14 0.75
CA SER A 121 -0.57 9.23 1.84
C SER A 121 -0.06 7.84 1.39
N LEU A 122 0.30 7.70 0.11
CA LEU A 122 0.69 6.42 -0.50
C LEU A 122 1.85 5.72 0.24
N LEU A 123 2.78 6.50 0.80
CA LEU A 123 3.94 6.01 1.53
C LEU A 123 3.74 5.98 3.05
N GLU A 124 2.58 6.42 3.52
CA GLU A 124 2.31 6.62 4.94
C GLU A 124 1.71 5.36 5.57
N LYS A 125 1.91 5.25 6.88
CA LYS A 125 1.30 4.21 7.69
C LYS A 125 -0.07 4.69 8.14
N VAL A 126 -1.12 4.00 7.69
CA VAL A 126 -2.49 4.29 8.12
C VAL A 126 -2.90 3.41 9.30
N HIS A 127 -3.94 3.84 10.03
CA HIS A 127 -4.58 3.00 11.02
C HIS A 127 -5.23 1.80 10.34
N CYS A 128 -5.25 0.65 11.02
CA CYS A 128 -5.87 -0.57 10.51
C CYS A 128 -6.59 -1.33 11.62
N GLU A 129 -7.84 -1.67 11.37
CA GLU A 129 -8.68 -2.54 12.19
C GLU A 129 -9.08 -3.76 11.33
N HIS A 130 -9.04 -4.96 11.90
CA HIS A 130 -9.49 -6.16 11.21
C HIS A 130 -10.17 -7.12 12.17
N GLY A 131 -11.02 -7.99 11.65
CA GLY A 131 -11.73 -8.98 12.47
C GLY A 131 -12.83 -9.68 11.71
N THR A 132 -13.74 -10.29 12.47
CA THR A 132 -14.93 -10.96 11.94
C THR A 132 -16.16 -10.47 12.69
N GLU A 133 -17.17 -10.01 11.96
CA GLU A 133 -18.46 -9.56 12.51
C GLU A 133 -19.60 -10.18 11.69
N LYS A 134 -20.60 -10.78 12.37
CA LYS A 134 -21.82 -11.34 11.73
C LYS A 134 -21.52 -12.27 10.54
N GLY A 135 -20.50 -13.11 10.67
CA GLY A 135 -20.09 -14.07 9.63
C GLY A 135 -19.29 -13.47 8.47
N ARG A 136 -18.89 -12.20 8.53
CA ARG A 136 -18.06 -11.53 7.54
C ARG A 136 -16.72 -11.14 8.15
N ALA A 137 -15.63 -11.48 7.47
CA ALA A 137 -14.33 -10.91 7.80
C ALA A 137 -14.22 -9.49 7.22
N PHE A 138 -13.55 -8.59 7.93
CA PHE A 138 -13.33 -7.22 7.51
C PHE A 138 -11.88 -6.78 7.75
N VAL A 139 -11.44 -5.84 6.92
CA VAL A 139 -10.25 -5.01 7.12
C VAL A 139 -10.70 -3.58 6.83
N ARG A 140 -10.50 -2.68 7.80
CA ARG A 140 -10.75 -1.25 7.69
C ARG A 140 -9.43 -0.55 7.89
N PHE A 141 -9.13 0.40 7.03
CA PHE A 141 -7.97 1.24 7.17
C PHE A 141 -8.33 2.68 6.86
N GLY A 142 -7.51 3.59 7.36
CA GLY A 142 -7.70 5.00 7.11
C GLY A 142 -6.92 5.85 8.09
N GLU A 143 -7.07 7.15 7.90
CA GLU A 143 -6.39 8.18 8.65
C GLU A 143 -7.26 9.43 8.69
N ARG A 144 -6.80 10.42 9.44
CA ARG A 144 -7.29 11.78 9.32
C ARG A 144 -6.18 12.59 8.66
N GLU A 145 -6.38 12.96 7.40
CA GLU A 145 -5.50 13.92 6.74
C GLU A 145 -5.61 15.28 7.42
N LEU A 146 -4.47 15.98 7.50
CA LEU A 146 -4.31 17.26 8.21
C LEU A 146 -4.78 18.45 7.38
#